data_AF-A0A5D3AQ61-F1
#
_entry.id   AF-A0A5D3AQ61-F1
#
_cell.length_a   1.000
_cell.length_b   1.000
_cell.length_c   1.000
_cell.angle_alpha   90.00
_cell.angle_beta   90.00
_cell.angle_gamma   90.00
#
_symmetry.space_group_name_H-M   'P 1'
#
loop_
_entity.id
_entity.type
_entity.pdbx_description
1 polymer ?
#
loop_
_entity_poly.entity_id
_entity_poly.type
_entity_poly.pdbx_seq_one_letter_code
_entity_poly.pdbx_strand_id
1 'polypeptide(L)'
;MSQDLSQFPPNSGYGNSNTEYTGHMCYCPMHLDLSAPKNSVGEWVGSGKPLTPGTVVQLVTFEDGTSTFLCGGCAVSAVACSTGDPDENEWAVGTVTRNTMETAGIYEGYNNTFKKAVSVQSGAMTPEGEILSLWVEATPFKIDRDTMTDPDTVSRKFIEFGQLQTEDESKLSLAEEWEDQDWEKDSQHKG
;
A
#
# COMPACT_ATOMS: atom_id res chain seq x y z
N MET A 1 19.02 8.87 2.83
CA MET A 1 18.53 8.52 4.18
C MET A 1 18.47 7.01 4.27
N SER A 2 18.93 6.39 5.36
CA SER A 2 18.79 4.93 5.55
C SER A 2 17.32 4.61 5.76
N GLN A 3 16.73 3.72 4.96
CA GLN A 3 15.40 3.19 5.27
C GLN A 3 15.49 2.43 6.59
N ASP A 4 14.58 2.70 7.51
CA ASP A 4 14.40 1.86 8.69
C ASP A 4 13.68 0.58 8.23
N LEU A 5 14.45 -0.49 8.04
CA LEU A 5 13.97 -1.80 7.61
C LEU A 5 13.60 -2.70 8.81
N SER A 6 13.56 -2.14 10.03
CA SER A 6 13.20 -2.90 11.24
C SER A 6 11.72 -3.26 11.29
N GLN A 7 10.87 -2.54 10.55
CA GLN A 7 9.45 -2.83 10.38
C GLN A 7 9.15 -3.33 8.97
N PHE A 8 8.27 -4.33 8.88
CA PHE A 8 7.80 -4.88 7.62
C PHE A 8 6.28 -4.68 7.49
N PRO A 9 5.77 -4.18 6.35
CA PRO A 9 6.54 -3.75 5.18
C PRO A 9 7.40 -2.51 5.50
N PRO A 10 8.53 -2.33 4.80
CA PRO A 10 9.30 -1.09 4.94
C PRO A 10 8.45 0.10 4.46
N ASN A 11 8.88 1.32 4.80
CA ASN A 11 8.32 2.53 4.20
C ASN A 11 8.34 2.36 2.66
N SER A 12 7.21 2.63 2.01
CA SER A 12 7.05 2.45 0.57
C SER A 12 8.04 3.25 -0.27
N GLY A 13 8.63 4.32 0.25
CA GLY A 13 9.62 5.12 -0.47
C GLY A 13 10.88 4.33 -0.77
N TYR A 14 11.27 4.23 -2.05
CA TYR A 14 12.55 3.70 -2.52
C TYR A 14 13.39 4.83 -3.11
N GLY A 15 14.60 5.01 -2.56
CA GLY A 15 15.49 6.09 -2.95
C GLY A 15 16.48 5.64 -4.02
N ASN A 16 16.35 6.16 -5.24
CA ASN A 16 17.52 6.50 -6.04
C ASN A 16 17.64 8.03 -6.03
N SER A 17 18.72 8.57 -5.47
CA SER A 17 18.87 10.01 -5.19
C SER A 17 19.14 10.87 -6.44
N ASN A 18 18.76 10.42 -7.63
CA ASN A 18 19.14 11.02 -8.92
C ASN A 18 18.00 11.18 -9.92
N THR A 19 16.74 10.95 -9.54
CA THR A 19 15.57 11.15 -10.42
C THR A 19 14.58 12.13 -9.79
N GLU A 20 13.91 12.95 -10.62
CA GLU A 20 12.89 13.92 -10.17
C GLU A 20 11.68 13.24 -9.47
N TYR A 21 11.47 11.94 -9.69
CA TYR A 21 10.44 11.14 -9.04
C TYR A 21 10.96 10.48 -7.75
N THR A 22 10.28 10.74 -6.62
CA THR A 22 10.44 9.96 -5.38
C THR A 22 9.64 8.68 -5.52
N GLY A 23 10.32 7.57 -5.77
CA GLY A 23 9.67 6.32 -6.09
C GLY A 23 8.99 5.65 -4.91
N HIS A 24 7.77 5.16 -5.11
CA HIS A 24 7.08 4.31 -4.16
C HIS A 24 6.92 2.88 -4.69
N MET A 25 7.01 1.91 -3.79
CA MET A 25 6.79 0.50 -4.04
C MET A 25 5.67 -0.01 -3.13
N CYS A 26 4.73 -0.76 -3.71
CA CYS A 26 3.75 -1.52 -2.96
C CYS A 26 4.38 -2.84 -2.50
N TYR A 27 4.66 -2.92 -1.20
CA TYR A 27 5.15 -4.14 -0.54
C TYR A 27 4.00 -5.00 0.00
N CYS A 28 2.92 -5.14 -0.77
CA CYS A 28 1.88 -6.12 -0.49
C CYS A 28 2.42 -7.54 -0.79
N PRO A 29 2.23 -8.55 0.08
CA PRO A 29 2.72 -9.91 -0.13
C PRO A 29 2.42 -10.49 -1.51
N MET A 30 1.29 -10.13 -2.11
CA MET A 30 0.89 -10.59 -3.45
C MET A 30 1.79 -10.09 -4.59
N HIS A 31 2.60 -9.07 -4.35
CA HIS A 31 3.54 -8.54 -5.33
C HIS A 31 4.96 -9.06 -5.11
N LEU A 32 5.24 -9.64 -3.95
CA LEU A 32 6.59 -9.99 -3.56
C LEU A 32 6.95 -11.39 -4.03
N ASP A 33 8.25 -11.61 -4.28
CA ASP A 33 8.78 -12.95 -4.46
C ASP A 33 8.94 -13.63 -3.09
N LEU A 34 7.91 -14.38 -2.69
CA LEU A 34 7.86 -15.09 -1.41
C LEU A 34 8.70 -16.38 -1.40
N SER A 35 9.43 -16.70 -2.48
CA SER A 35 10.33 -17.86 -2.51
C SER A 35 11.63 -17.62 -1.72
N ALA A 36 11.98 -16.35 -1.49
CA ALA A 36 13.13 -15.95 -0.70
C ALA A 36 12.77 -15.81 0.80
N PRO A 37 13.70 -16.08 1.74
CA PRO A 37 13.47 -15.84 3.16
C PRO A 37 13.60 -14.34 3.52
N LYS A 38 12.87 -13.87 4.56
CA LYS A 38 12.84 -12.46 5.01
C LYS A 38 14.20 -11.79 5.21
N ASN A 39 15.22 -12.54 5.64
CA ASN A 39 16.54 -12.00 5.95
C ASN A 39 17.35 -11.60 4.70
N SER A 40 16.90 -11.97 3.51
CA SER A 40 17.47 -11.49 2.26
C SER A 40 16.92 -10.12 1.87
N VAL A 41 16.79 -9.18 2.82
CA VAL A 41 16.12 -7.87 2.66
C VAL A 41 16.51 -7.11 1.36
N GLY A 42 17.75 -7.28 0.87
CA GLY A 42 18.18 -6.73 -0.42
C GLY A 42 17.56 -7.36 -1.67
N GLU A 43 17.09 -8.61 -1.60
CA GLU A 43 16.30 -9.30 -2.64
C GLU A 43 14.85 -8.82 -2.67
N TRP A 44 14.31 -8.39 -1.52
CA TRP A 44 12.93 -7.89 -1.43
C TRP A 44 12.80 -6.43 -1.87
N VAL A 45 13.82 -5.61 -1.62
CA VAL A 45 13.92 -4.24 -2.16
C VAL A 45 14.03 -4.32 -3.68
N GLY A 46 12.94 -3.98 -4.38
CA GLY A 46 12.82 -4.15 -5.83
C GLY A 46 11.85 -5.25 -6.28
N SER A 47 11.43 -6.14 -5.36
CA SER A 47 10.39 -7.15 -5.64
C SER A 47 8.96 -6.62 -5.50
N GLY A 48 8.76 -5.46 -4.86
CA GLY A 48 7.44 -4.83 -4.77
C GLY A 48 6.92 -4.38 -6.14
N LYS A 49 5.64 -3.99 -6.19
CA LYS A 49 5.08 -3.36 -7.40
C LYS A 49 5.39 -1.86 -7.41
N PRO A 50 6.04 -1.30 -8.44
CA PRO A 50 6.20 0.14 -8.58
C PRO A 50 4.85 0.86 -8.59
N LEU A 51 4.79 2.02 -7.92
CA LEU A 51 3.60 2.87 -7.84
C LEU A 51 3.85 4.16 -8.62
N THR A 52 3.78 4.09 -9.95
CA THR A 52 4.05 5.24 -10.84
C THR A 52 2.98 6.32 -10.71
N PRO A 53 3.24 7.56 -11.15
CA PRO A 53 2.23 8.62 -11.18
C PRO A 53 0.96 8.15 -11.92
N GLY A 54 -0.20 8.60 -11.44
CA GLY A 54 -1.51 8.16 -11.90
C GLY A 54 -1.99 6.83 -11.29
N THR A 55 -1.08 5.98 -10.79
CA THR A 55 -1.48 4.70 -10.17
C THR A 55 -2.44 4.93 -9.01
N VAL A 56 -3.57 4.21 -9.02
CA VAL A 56 -4.49 4.16 -7.88
C VAL A 56 -3.80 3.50 -6.69
N VAL A 57 -3.70 4.26 -5.59
CA VAL A 57 -2.99 3.89 -4.36
C VAL A 57 -3.85 4.12 -3.13
N GLN A 58 -3.39 3.55 -2.03
CA GLN A 58 -3.93 3.74 -0.70
C GLN A 58 -2.79 4.11 0.25
N LEU A 59 -2.91 5.25 0.91
CA LEU A 59 -2.02 5.68 1.99
C LEU A 59 -2.54 5.13 3.32
N VAL A 60 -1.77 4.26 3.95
CA VAL A 60 -2.05 3.74 5.29
C VAL A 60 -1.29 4.59 6.30
N THR A 61 -2.01 5.12 7.29
CA THR A 61 -1.41 5.84 8.41
C THR A 61 -1.48 4.98 9.67
N PHE A 62 -0.38 4.96 10.42
CA PHE A 62 -0.23 4.18 11.65
C PHE A 62 -0.35 5.05 12.90
N GLU A 63 -0.54 4.40 14.06
CA GLU A 63 -0.68 5.05 15.37
C GLU A 63 0.50 5.97 15.73
N ASP A 64 1.71 5.66 15.26
CA ASP A 64 2.92 6.46 15.50
C ASP A 64 3.06 7.66 14.54
N GLY A 65 2.08 7.87 13.67
CA GLY A 65 2.06 8.94 12.67
C GLY A 65 2.84 8.63 11.39
N THR A 66 3.53 7.50 11.31
CA THR A 66 4.17 7.05 10.06
C THR A 66 3.11 6.61 9.06
N SER A 67 3.48 6.58 7.79
CA SER A 67 2.59 6.15 6.71
C SER A 67 3.33 5.33 5.66
N THR A 68 2.59 4.48 4.95
CA THR A 68 3.09 3.73 3.79
C THR A 68 2.06 3.71 2.67
N PHE A 69 2.54 3.73 1.44
CA PHE A 69 1.70 3.52 0.25
C PHE A 69 1.56 2.04 -0.09
N LEU A 70 0.37 1.67 -0.52
CA LEU A 70 0.06 0.40 -1.14
C LEU A 70 -0.79 0.62 -2.40
N CYS A 71 -0.81 -0.36 -3.29
CA CYS A 71 -1.68 -0.36 -4.47
C CYS A 71 -3.17 -0.32 -4.08
N GLY A 72 -4.05 0.08 -5.00
CA GLY A 72 -5.50 -0.05 -4.80
C GLY A 72 -5.92 -1.45 -4.34
N GLY A 73 -6.62 -1.54 -3.20
CA GLY A 73 -7.09 -2.79 -2.59
C GLY A 73 -6.07 -3.50 -1.69
N CYS A 74 -4.77 -3.26 -1.91
CA CYS A 74 -3.70 -3.84 -1.10
C CYS A 74 -3.78 -3.39 0.37
N ALA A 75 -4.08 -2.11 0.64
CA ALA A 75 -4.11 -1.60 2.02
C ALA A 75 -5.25 -2.17 2.84
N VAL A 76 -6.46 -2.20 2.27
CA VAL A 76 -7.64 -2.72 2.97
C VAL A 76 -7.48 -4.21 3.24
N SER A 77 -6.92 -4.96 2.27
CA SER A 77 -6.60 -6.38 2.46
C SER A 77 -5.61 -6.59 3.61
N ALA A 78 -4.56 -5.77 3.67
CA ALA A 78 -3.56 -5.83 4.74
C ALA A 78 -4.15 -5.51 6.13
N VAL A 79 -4.99 -4.47 6.21
CA VAL A 79 -5.69 -4.11 7.45
C VAL A 79 -6.69 -5.17 7.85
N ALA A 80 -7.48 -5.70 6.91
CA ALA A 80 -8.44 -6.78 7.15
C ALA A 80 -7.73 -8.02 7.69
N CYS A 81 -6.64 -8.46 7.04
CA CYS A 81 -5.80 -9.56 7.53
C CYS A 81 -5.35 -9.37 8.97
N SER A 82 -5.07 -8.12 9.38
CA SER A 82 -4.56 -7.82 10.71
C SER A 82 -5.58 -7.96 11.85
N THR A 83 -6.86 -8.07 11.50
CA THR A 83 -7.98 -8.21 12.46
C THR A 83 -8.33 -9.67 12.74
N GLY A 84 -7.88 -10.60 11.90
CA GLY A 84 -8.12 -12.04 12.05
C GLY A 84 -6.84 -12.84 12.27
N ASP A 85 -7.02 -14.14 12.44
CA ASP A 85 -5.96 -15.14 12.46
C ASP A 85 -6.37 -16.29 11.51
N PRO A 86 -6.21 -16.10 10.18
CA PRO A 86 -6.60 -17.10 9.20
C PRO A 86 -5.83 -18.41 9.43
N ASP A 87 -6.45 -19.53 9.04
CA ASP A 87 -5.77 -20.81 9.02
C ASP A 87 -4.60 -20.79 8.02
N GLU A 88 -3.63 -21.70 8.18
CA GLU A 88 -2.39 -21.72 7.39
C GLU A 88 -2.63 -21.73 5.86
N ASN A 89 -3.72 -22.35 5.41
CA ASN A 89 -4.05 -22.49 3.97
C ASN A 89 -5.07 -21.45 3.48
N GLU A 90 -5.60 -20.61 4.37
CA GLU A 90 -6.52 -19.54 4.02
C GLU A 90 -5.76 -18.33 3.49
N TRP A 91 -6.43 -17.54 2.64
CA TRP A 91 -5.89 -16.28 2.15
C TRP A 91 -5.72 -15.30 3.31
N ALA A 92 -4.49 -14.87 3.52
CA ALA A 92 -4.14 -13.85 4.49
C ALA A 92 -4.24 -12.47 3.84
N VAL A 93 -3.50 -12.22 2.76
CA VAL A 93 -3.47 -10.92 2.07
C VAL A 93 -3.63 -11.10 0.57
N GLY A 94 -4.72 -10.58 0.02
CA GLY A 94 -5.06 -10.77 -1.39
C GLY A 94 -5.25 -12.26 -1.70
N THR A 95 -4.38 -12.81 -2.55
CA THR A 95 -4.39 -14.24 -2.93
C THR A 95 -3.29 -15.05 -2.25
N VAL A 96 -2.53 -14.45 -1.33
CA VAL A 96 -1.41 -15.11 -0.63
C VAL A 96 -1.91 -15.78 0.64
N THR A 97 -1.57 -17.05 0.83
CA THR A 97 -1.91 -17.80 2.05
C THR A 97 -1.03 -17.42 3.23
N ARG A 98 -1.54 -17.64 4.45
CA ARG A 98 -0.73 -17.47 5.68
C ARG A 98 0.55 -18.30 5.64
N ASN A 99 0.47 -19.58 5.28
CA ASN A 99 1.62 -20.49 5.23
C ASN A 99 2.73 -19.97 4.29
N THR A 100 2.35 -19.40 3.14
CA THR A 100 3.34 -18.78 2.22
C THR A 100 4.07 -17.61 2.90
N MET A 101 3.34 -16.75 3.61
CA MET A 101 3.93 -15.63 4.35
C MET A 101 4.77 -16.08 5.55
N GLU A 102 4.38 -17.16 6.24
CA GLU A 102 5.13 -17.74 7.36
C GLU A 102 6.41 -18.42 6.87
N THR A 103 6.35 -19.15 5.76
CA THR A 103 7.52 -19.77 5.12
C THR A 103 8.54 -18.71 4.70
N ALA A 104 8.07 -17.58 4.16
CA ALA A 104 8.90 -16.43 3.85
C ALA A 104 9.36 -15.65 5.11
N GLY A 105 8.80 -15.94 6.29
CA GLY A 105 9.13 -15.30 7.56
C GLY A 105 8.56 -13.88 7.74
N ILE A 106 7.59 -13.47 6.91
CA ILE A 106 7.04 -12.10 6.91
C ILE A 106 5.70 -11.97 7.66
N TYR A 107 4.98 -13.07 7.88
CA TYR A 107 3.59 -13.06 8.39
C TYR A 107 3.42 -12.24 9.68
N GLU A 108 4.14 -12.61 10.74
CA GLU A 108 3.99 -11.97 12.05
C GLU A 108 4.34 -10.47 12.00
N GLY A 109 5.43 -10.12 11.31
CA GLY A 109 5.85 -8.72 11.16
C GLY A 109 4.83 -7.90 10.38
N TYR A 110 4.35 -8.41 9.24
CA TYR A 110 3.34 -7.76 8.42
C TYR A 110 2.05 -7.56 9.21
N ASN A 111 1.55 -8.61 9.87
CA ASN A 111 0.33 -8.57 10.67
C ASN A 111 0.46 -7.52 11.80
N ASN A 112 1.55 -7.56 12.58
CA ASN A 112 1.77 -6.64 13.69
C ASN A 112 1.89 -5.17 13.27
N THR A 113 2.43 -4.89 12.08
CA THR A 113 2.46 -3.54 11.53
C THR A 113 1.06 -3.06 11.20
N PHE A 114 0.28 -3.84 10.45
CA PHE A 114 -1.07 -3.43 10.04
C PHE A 114 -2.09 -3.43 11.18
N LYS A 115 -1.85 -4.12 12.29
CA LYS A 115 -2.63 -3.97 13.53
C LYS A 115 -2.64 -2.53 14.06
N LYS A 116 -1.58 -1.77 13.81
CA LYS A 116 -1.44 -0.37 14.24
C LYS A 116 -1.97 0.63 13.21
N ALA A 117 -2.59 0.18 12.13
CA ALA A 117 -3.18 1.08 11.14
C ALA A 117 -4.42 1.76 11.74
N VAL A 118 -4.49 3.09 11.61
CA VAL A 118 -5.57 3.95 12.12
C VAL A 118 -6.43 4.55 11.02
N SER A 119 -5.89 4.68 9.80
CA SER A 119 -6.66 5.12 8.65
C SER A 119 -6.09 4.67 7.32
N VAL A 120 -6.97 4.64 6.32
CA VAL A 120 -6.64 4.40 4.92
C VAL A 120 -7.22 5.53 4.08
N GLN A 121 -6.40 6.19 3.28
CA GLN A 121 -6.84 7.19 2.31
C GLN A 121 -6.62 6.68 0.90
N SER A 122 -7.68 6.63 0.10
CA SER A 122 -7.58 6.29 -1.33
C SER A 122 -7.23 7.51 -2.16
N GLY A 123 -6.45 7.31 -3.21
CA GLY A 123 -6.05 8.37 -4.12
C GLY A 123 -5.29 7.84 -5.34
N ALA A 124 -4.72 8.76 -6.11
CA ALA A 124 -3.71 8.46 -7.12
C ALA A 124 -2.34 8.98 -6.67
N MET A 125 -1.28 8.34 -7.16
CA MET A 125 0.08 8.80 -6.94
C MET A 125 0.36 10.06 -7.78
N THR A 126 0.90 11.12 -7.17
CA THR A 126 1.34 12.31 -7.91
C THR A 126 2.76 12.12 -8.47
N PRO A 127 3.19 12.94 -9.46
CA PRO A 127 4.56 12.96 -9.94
C PRO A 127 5.61 13.21 -8.84
N GLU A 128 5.24 13.91 -7.78
CA GLU A 128 6.10 14.22 -6.63
C GLU A 128 6.22 13.06 -5.63
N GLY A 129 5.43 11.98 -5.80
CA GLY A 129 5.34 10.88 -4.85
C GLY A 129 4.34 11.12 -3.72
N GLU A 130 3.39 12.06 -3.89
CA GLU A 130 2.36 12.35 -2.89
C GLU A 130 1.02 11.68 -3.26
N ILE A 131 0.03 11.79 -2.36
CA ILE A 131 -1.32 11.30 -2.63
C ILE A 131 -2.21 12.42 -3.16
N LEU A 132 -2.80 12.21 -4.33
CA LEU A 132 -3.95 12.98 -4.81
C LEU A 132 -5.23 12.25 -4.41
N SER A 133 -5.99 12.80 -3.47
CA SER A 133 -7.33 12.26 -3.15
C SER A 133 -8.23 12.31 -4.40
N LEU A 134 -8.79 11.17 -4.81
CA LEU A 134 -9.74 11.12 -5.95
C LEU A 134 -11.17 11.51 -5.56
N TRP A 135 -11.41 11.74 -4.26
CA TRP A 135 -12.69 12.22 -3.74
C TRP A 135 -12.73 13.76 -3.69
N VAL A 136 -13.94 14.32 -3.74
CA VAL A 136 -14.20 15.76 -3.53
C VAL A 136 -13.70 16.19 -2.15
N GLU A 137 -14.05 15.43 -1.10
CA GLU A 137 -13.53 15.59 0.24
C GLU A 137 -12.44 14.55 0.52
N ALA A 138 -11.25 14.99 0.91
CA ALA A 138 -10.11 14.12 1.21
C ALA A 138 -10.22 13.46 2.60
N THR A 139 -11.36 12.85 2.90
CA THR A 139 -11.60 12.21 4.20
C THR A 139 -11.00 10.80 4.20
N PRO A 140 -10.09 10.45 5.13
CA PRO A 140 -9.59 9.08 5.25
C PRO A 140 -10.63 8.15 5.87
N PHE A 141 -10.70 6.90 5.39
CA PHE A 141 -11.41 5.82 6.07
C PHE A 141 -10.73 5.55 7.42
N LYS A 142 -11.49 5.64 8.52
CA LYS A 142 -10.97 5.41 9.87
C LYS A 142 -11.09 3.94 10.24
N ILE A 143 -10.02 3.37 10.78
CA ILE A 143 -10.01 2.01 11.31
C ILE A 143 -10.43 2.07 12.77
N ASP A 144 -11.59 1.49 13.05
CA ASP A 144 -12.12 1.37 14.40
C ASP A 144 -11.94 -0.06 14.89
N ARG A 145 -10.92 -0.28 15.73
CA ARG A 145 -10.56 -1.62 16.23
C ARG A 145 -11.56 -2.17 17.25
N ASP A 146 -12.42 -1.34 17.82
CA ASP A 146 -13.47 -1.80 18.74
C ASP A 146 -14.64 -2.44 17.97
N THR A 147 -14.84 -2.05 16.71
CA THR A 147 -15.97 -2.54 15.88
C THR A 147 -15.55 -3.32 14.64
N MET A 148 -14.30 -3.23 14.22
CA MET A 148 -13.73 -3.97 13.08
C MET A 148 -12.82 -5.09 13.59
N THR A 149 -13.44 -6.11 14.18
CA THR A 149 -12.74 -7.22 14.84
C THR A 149 -12.51 -8.43 13.94
N ASP A 150 -12.95 -8.37 12.69
CA ASP A 150 -12.81 -9.44 11.71
C ASP A 150 -12.60 -8.88 10.29
N PRO A 151 -11.96 -9.66 9.39
CA PRO A 151 -11.61 -9.20 8.04
C PRO A 151 -12.81 -8.78 7.19
N ASP A 152 -13.95 -9.47 7.34
CA ASP A 152 -15.16 -9.20 6.55
C ASP A 152 -15.77 -7.86 6.95
N THR A 153 -15.81 -7.56 8.24
CA THR A 153 -16.30 -6.28 8.74
C THR A 153 -15.43 -5.11 8.29
N VAL A 154 -14.09 -5.25 8.27
CA VAL A 154 -13.18 -4.23 7.70
C VAL A 154 -13.53 -3.97 6.24
N SER A 155 -13.59 -5.03 5.44
CA SER A 155 -13.81 -4.96 4.00
C SER A 155 -15.18 -4.35 3.67
N ARG A 156 -16.23 -4.79 4.37
CA ARG A 156 -17.59 -4.26 4.20
C ARG A 156 -17.66 -2.79 4.56
N LYS A 157 -17.13 -2.37 5.71
CA LYS A 157 -17.14 -0.96 6.11
C LYS A 157 -16.33 -0.07 5.17
N PHE A 158 -15.24 -0.57 4.60
CA PHE A 158 -14.48 0.15 3.58
C PHE A 158 -15.30 0.35 2.29
N ILE A 159 -16.01 -0.68 1.84
CA ILE A 159 -16.91 -0.60 0.68
C ILE A 159 -18.04 0.40 0.94
N GLU A 160 -18.71 0.31 2.10
CA GLU A 160 -19.76 1.25 2.52
C GLU A 160 -19.22 2.68 2.56
N PHE A 161 -18.02 2.88 3.10
CA PHE A 161 -17.35 4.18 3.12
C PHE A 161 -17.13 4.72 1.70
N GLY A 162 -16.60 3.91 0.79
CA GLY A 162 -16.37 4.28 -0.61
C GLY A 162 -17.65 4.67 -1.34
N GLN A 163 -18.74 3.93 -1.13
CA GLN A 163 -20.06 4.21 -1.73
C GLN A 163 -20.68 5.53 -1.27
N LEU A 164 -20.25 6.07 -0.13
CA LEU A 164 -20.68 7.36 0.39
C LEU A 164 -19.81 8.52 -0.10
N GLN A 165 -18.68 8.25 -0.75
CA GLN A 165 -17.81 9.29 -1.29
C GLN A 165 -18.33 9.81 -2.63
N THR A 166 -18.00 11.05 -2.94
CA THR A 166 -18.22 11.64 -4.27
C THR A 166 -16.87 11.75 -4.96
N GLU A 167 -16.77 11.17 -6.15
CA GLU A 167 -15.59 11.26 -7.01
C GLU A 167 -15.40 12.68 -7.54
N ASP A 168 -14.15 13.12 -7.61
CA ASP A 168 -13.76 14.36 -8.26
C ASP A 168 -13.26 14.04 -9.66
N GLU A 169 -14.16 14.16 -10.64
CA GLU A 169 -13.89 13.90 -12.06
C GLU A 169 -12.65 14.64 -12.59
N SER A 170 -12.39 15.86 -12.09
CA SER A 170 -11.22 16.63 -12.52
C SER A 170 -9.90 16.00 -12.05
N LYS A 171 -9.91 15.42 -10.85
CA LYS A 171 -8.75 14.71 -10.29
C LYS A 171 -8.59 13.31 -10.89
N LEU A 172 -9.69 12.66 -11.26
CA LEU A 172 -9.66 11.40 -12.01
C LEU A 172 -9.02 11.61 -13.37
N SER A 173 -9.48 12.59 -14.17
CA SER A 173 -8.88 12.90 -15.47
C SER A 173 -7.40 13.29 -15.35
N LEU A 174 -7.01 14.01 -14.29
CA LEU A 174 -5.61 14.34 -14.05
C LEU A 174 -4.76 13.11 -13.72
N ALA A 175 -5.29 12.18 -12.92
CA ALA A 175 -4.61 10.92 -12.62
C ALA A 175 -4.47 10.04 -13.87
N GLU A 176 -5.50 9.96 -14.72
CA GLU A 176 -5.45 9.27 -16.01
C GLU A 176 -4.40 9.91 -16.94
N GLU A 177 -4.35 11.24 -17.02
CA GLU A 177 -3.32 11.96 -17.80
C GLU A 177 -1.91 11.61 -17.32
N TRP A 178 -1.71 11.45 -16.01
CA TRP A 178 -0.43 10.97 -15.48
C TRP A 178 -0.17 9.52 -15.82
N GLU A 179 -1.14 8.61 -15.74
CA GLU A 179 -0.94 7.19 -16.07
C GLU A 179 -0.54 7.00 -17.54
N ASP A 180 -1.11 7.79 -18.45
CA ASP A 180 -0.84 7.75 -19.89
C ASP A 180 0.51 8.37 -20.29
N GLN A 181 1.19 9.08 -19.38
CA GLN A 181 2.52 9.65 -19.65
C GLN A 181 3.60 8.56 -19.65
N ASP A 182 4.48 8.62 -20.64
CA ASP A 182 5.65 7.74 -20.74
C ASP A 182 6.78 8.27 -19.83
N TRP A 183 6.64 8.02 -18.53
CA TRP A 183 7.60 8.44 -17.49
C TRP A 183 9.01 7.86 -17.70
N GLU A 184 9.14 6.78 -18.47
CA GLU A 184 10.44 6.18 -18.81
C GLU A 184 11.21 7.01 -19.86
N LYS A 185 10.52 7.75 -20.74
CA LYS A 185 11.16 8.58 -21.78
C LYS A 185 11.48 9.99 -21.32
N ASP A 186 10.64 10.58 -20.47
CA ASP A 186 10.83 11.96 -20.01
C ASP A 186 11.96 12.12 -19.01
N SER A 187 12.30 11.05 -18.28
CA SER A 187 13.48 10.99 -17.42
C SER A 187 14.82 10.92 -18.18
N GLN A 188 14.80 10.64 -19.49
CA GLN A 188 16.02 10.56 -20.32
C GLN A 188 16.37 11.85 -21.08
N HIS A 189 15.47 12.85 -21.11
CA HIS A 189 15.64 14.05 -21.94
C HIS A 189 16.09 15.32 -21.18
N LYS A 190 16.37 15.21 -19.88
CA LYS A 190 16.85 16.33 -19.06
C LYS A 190 18.10 15.93 -18.28
N GLY A 191 19.19 15.71 -19.01
CA GLY A 191 20.55 15.63 -18.48
C GLY A 191 21.28 16.95 -18.59
#